data_AF-A0A9J7DXP3-F1
#
_entry.id   AF-A0A9J7DXP3-F1
#
_cell.length_a   1.000
_cell.length_b   1.000
_cell.length_c   1.000
_cell.angle_alpha   90.00
_cell.angle_beta   90.00
_cell.angle_gamma   90.00
#
_symmetry.space_group_name_H-M   'P 1'
#
loop_
_entity.id
_entity.type
_entity.pdbx_description
1 polymer ?
#
loop_
_entity_poly.entity_id
_entity_poly.type
_entity_poly.pdbx_seq_one_letter_code
_entity_poly.pdbx_strand_id
1 'polypeptide(L)'
;MISYVGLVVLVCAVAINADPHCNIATKGDIIGSVFYNLDPAYLQPGIRDYKVDIPHIPQCINGEAGVKAIICDEDVAPNGYFPDFYSLIVNRLGNMQNVGTVLVTVYCN
;
A
#
# COMPACT_ATOMS: atom_id res chain seq x y z
N MET A 1 -48.47 -22.88 -11.79
CA MET A 1 -47.91 -21.52 -11.80
C MET A 1 -47.44 -21.21 -10.39
N ILE A 2 -46.14 -21.41 -10.12
CA ILE A 2 -45.48 -20.98 -8.88
C ILE A 2 -44.47 -19.93 -9.31
N SER A 3 -44.60 -18.75 -8.70
CA SER A 3 -43.96 -17.50 -9.08
C SER A 3 -42.46 -17.56 -8.77
N TYR A 4 -41.61 -17.52 -9.80
CA TYR A 4 -40.14 -17.40 -9.69
C TYR A 4 -39.71 -15.95 -9.45
N VAL A 5 -40.39 -15.27 -8.52
CA VAL A 5 -40.08 -13.87 -8.22
C VAL A 5 -39.24 -13.82 -6.95
N GLY A 6 -37.97 -13.48 -7.14
CA GLY A 6 -37.23 -12.73 -6.14
C GLY A 6 -36.36 -13.56 -5.23
N LEU A 7 -35.21 -14.03 -5.76
CA LEU A 7 -33.99 -14.02 -4.96
C LEU A 7 -32.74 -13.95 -5.85
N VAL A 8 -32.65 -12.92 -6.70
CA VAL A 8 -31.32 -12.48 -7.17
C VAL A 8 -30.75 -11.63 -6.05
N VAL A 9 -30.11 -12.29 -5.08
CA VAL A 9 -29.30 -11.61 -4.07
C VAL A 9 -28.15 -10.98 -4.82
N LEU A 10 -28.26 -9.67 -4.99
CA LEU A 10 -27.26 -8.77 -5.53
C LEU A 10 -26.00 -8.87 -4.65
N VAL A 11 -25.07 -9.75 -5.00
CA VAL A 11 -23.70 -9.76 -4.47
C VAL A 11 -22.96 -8.62 -5.17
N CYS A 12 -23.26 -7.38 -4.80
CA CYS A 12 -22.36 -6.24 -4.98
C CYS A 12 -21.72 -5.95 -3.62
N ALA A 13 -21.04 -6.97 -3.08
CA ALA A 13 -20.16 -6.78 -1.94
C ALA A 13 -18.88 -6.09 -2.44
N VAL A 14 -18.95 -4.76 -2.54
CA VAL A 14 -17.88 -3.85 -2.12
C VAL A 14 -16.48 -4.27 -2.57
N ALA A 15 -16.24 -4.33 -3.89
CA ALA A 15 -14.90 -4.19 -4.44
C ALA A 15 -14.55 -2.70 -4.40
N ILE A 16 -14.17 -2.20 -3.22
CA ILE A 16 -13.46 -0.93 -3.14
C ILE A 16 -12.16 -1.17 -3.88
N ASN A 17 -12.00 -0.55 -5.05
CA ASN A 17 -10.88 -0.65 -5.97
C ASN A 17 -9.52 -0.67 -5.23
N ALA A 18 -9.03 -1.86 -4.88
CA ALA A 18 -7.60 -2.10 -4.90
C ALA A 18 -7.27 -2.16 -6.39
N ASP A 19 -6.60 -1.14 -6.90
CA ASP A 19 -5.99 -1.24 -8.23
C ASP A 19 -5.23 -2.57 -8.27
N PRO A 20 -5.55 -3.48 -9.21
CA PRO A 20 -4.97 -4.82 -9.24
C PRO A 20 -3.46 -4.80 -9.44
N HIS A 21 -2.88 -3.66 -9.81
CA HIS A 21 -1.44 -3.45 -9.92
C HIS A 21 -0.84 -2.77 -8.70
N CYS A 22 -1.61 -2.62 -7.62
CA CYS A 22 -1.14 -2.11 -6.34
C CYS A 22 -1.24 -3.16 -5.24
N ASN A 23 -0.25 -3.16 -4.35
CA ASN A 23 -0.22 -3.94 -3.13
C ASN A 23 -0.08 -3.02 -1.92
N ILE A 24 -0.62 -3.44 -0.78
CA ILE A 24 -0.56 -2.70 0.47
C ILE A 24 0.31 -3.47 1.46
N ALA A 25 1.34 -2.80 1.97
CA ALA A 25 2.12 -3.28 3.09
C ALA A 25 1.79 -2.44 4.33
N THR A 26 1.79 -3.05 5.51
CA THR A 26 1.55 -2.35 6.78
C THR A 26 2.44 -2.92 7.89
N LYS A 27 2.78 -2.10 8.89
CA LYS A 27 3.42 -2.53 10.13
C LYS A 27 2.94 -1.66 11.28
N GLY A 28 2.68 -2.26 12.45
CA GLY A 28 2.23 -1.53 13.64
C GLY A 28 0.74 -1.16 13.58
N ASP A 29 0.35 -0.15 14.35
CA ASP A 29 -1.01 0.36 14.44
C ASP A 29 -1.26 1.45 13.39
N ILE A 30 -2.24 1.22 12.51
CA ILE A 30 -2.64 2.12 11.41
C ILE A 30 -4.04 2.72 11.62
N ILE A 31 -4.57 2.61 12.83
CA ILE A 31 -5.92 3.07 13.20
C ILE A 31 -5.87 4.51 13.77
N GLY A 32 -4.67 5.08 13.95
CA GLY A 32 -4.44 6.41 14.49
C GLY A 32 -5.03 7.56 13.65
N SER A 33 -5.50 8.61 14.33
CA SER A 33 -6.05 9.82 13.71
C SER A 33 -4.98 10.82 13.26
N VAL A 34 -3.77 10.72 13.81
CA VAL A 34 -2.62 11.54 13.42
C VAL A 34 -1.75 10.72 12.49
N PHE A 35 -1.70 11.14 11.23
CA PHE A 35 -0.88 10.51 10.21
C PHE A 35 -0.25 11.54 9.28
N TYR A 36 0.88 11.18 8.70
CA TYR A 36 1.64 11.99 7.76
C TYR A 36 1.91 11.20 6.50
N ASN A 37 1.46 11.74 5.37
CA ASN A 37 1.80 11.20 4.06
C ASN A 37 3.16 11.75 3.65
N LEU A 38 4.04 10.85 3.24
CA LEU A 38 5.34 11.22 2.70
C LEU A 38 5.23 11.52 1.21
N ASP A 39 6.24 12.19 0.69
CA ASP A 39 6.38 12.37 -0.74
C ASP A 39 6.47 10.99 -1.44
N PRO A 40 5.85 10.84 -2.62
CA PRO A 40 5.93 9.59 -3.37
C PRO A 40 7.38 9.23 -3.69
N ALA A 41 7.74 7.97 -3.47
CA ALA A 41 8.99 7.41 -3.96
C ALA A 41 8.76 6.71 -5.30
N TYR A 42 9.61 7.01 -6.28
CA TYR A 42 9.52 6.44 -7.62
C TYR A 42 10.54 5.32 -7.81
N LEU A 43 10.07 4.17 -8.28
CA LEU A 43 10.88 2.99 -8.56
C LEU A 43 11.27 3.02 -10.04
N GLN A 44 12.55 3.25 -10.34
CA GLN A 44 13.08 3.27 -11.70
C GLN A 44 12.82 1.95 -12.46
N PRO A 45 12.64 2.02 -13.79
CA PRO A 45 12.52 0.85 -14.65
C PRO A 45 13.70 -0.12 -14.56
N GLY A 46 13.45 -1.40 -14.80
CA GLY A 46 14.48 -2.45 -14.94
C GLY A 46 15.13 -2.93 -13.64
N ILE A 47 14.83 -2.30 -12.50
CA ILE A 47 15.33 -2.72 -11.18
C ILE A 47 14.21 -3.47 -10.46
N ARG A 48 14.55 -4.64 -9.91
CA ARG A 48 13.60 -5.52 -9.23
C ARG A 48 13.42 -5.16 -7.76
N ASP A 49 14.52 -5.02 -7.04
CA ASP A 49 14.52 -4.90 -5.59
C ASP A 49 14.88 -3.47 -5.18
N TYR A 50 14.05 -2.89 -4.32
CA TYR A 50 14.21 -1.55 -3.79
C TYR A 50 14.16 -1.54 -2.27
N LYS A 51 15.01 -0.71 -1.68
CA LYS A 51 14.87 -0.26 -0.30
C LYS A 51 14.41 1.18 -0.33
N VAL A 52 13.22 1.45 0.21
CA VAL A 52 12.69 2.79 0.39
C VAL A 52 12.92 3.18 1.84
N ASP A 53 13.77 4.19 2.05
CA ASP A 53 14.04 4.74 3.38
C ASP A 53 12.94 5.71 3.79
N ILE A 54 12.46 5.56 5.03
CA ILE A 54 11.36 6.34 5.59
C ILE A 54 11.95 7.23 6.68
N PRO A 55 11.90 8.56 6.51
CA PRO A 55 12.43 9.48 7.49
C PRO A 55 11.61 9.41 8.78
N HIS A 56 12.27 9.69 9.90
CA HIS A 56 11.59 9.95 11.17
C HIS A 56 10.70 11.20 11.04
N ILE A 57 9.53 11.17 11.67
CA ILE A 57 8.57 12.27 11.64
C ILE A 57 8.64 13.04 12.96
N PRO A 58 9.26 14.23 13.01
CA PRO A 58 9.46 14.98 14.25
C PRO A 58 8.16 15.34 14.99
N GLN A 59 7.05 15.37 14.27
CA GLN A 59 5.72 15.65 14.82
C GLN A 59 5.11 14.45 15.57
N CYS A 60 5.64 13.23 15.38
CA CYS A 60 5.27 12.08 16.20
C CYS A 60 6.00 12.14 17.56
N ILE A 61 5.52 13.02 18.46
CA ILE A 61 6.16 13.29 19.76
C ILE A 61 6.30 12.02 20.61
N ASN A 62 5.33 11.11 20.51
CA ASN A 62 5.33 9.83 21.22
C ASN A 62 5.85 8.66 20.36
N GLY A 63 6.54 8.96 19.26
CA GLY A 63 7.03 8.00 18.28
C GLY A 63 5.96 7.51 17.30
N GLU A 64 6.42 6.75 16.32
CA GLU A 64 5.60 6.12 15.29
C GLU A 64 4.83 4.92 15.86
N ALA A 65 3.51 4.92 15.66
CA ALA A 65 2.61 3.82 16.01
C ALA A 65 2.57 2.76 14.90
N GLY A 66 2.66 3.19 13.64
CA GLY A 66 2.61 2.31 12.50
C GLY A 66 2.91 2.99 11.18
N VAL A 67 3.05 2.19 10.14
CA VAL A 67 3.33 2.62 8.77
C VAL A 67 2.51 1.81 7.79
N LYS A 68 2.08 2.47 6.72
CA LYS A 68 1.37 1.88 5.60
C LYS A 68 2.05 2.31 4.31
N ALA A 69 2.30 1.37 3.41
CA ALA A 69 2.73 1.67 2.06
C ALA A 69 1.69 1.15 1.05
N ILE A 70 1.39 1.96 0.05
CA ILE A 70 0.71 1.53 -1.17
C ILE A 70 1.78 1.50 -2.26
N ILE A 71 1.99 0.33 -2.84
CA ILE A 71 3.05 0.06 -3.80
C ILE A 71 2.39 -0.33 -5.11
N CYS A 72 2.59 0.46 -6.14
CA CYS A 72 1.94 0.27 -7.44
C CYS A 72 2.98 0.09 -8.54
N ASP A 73 2.64 -0.78 -9.49
CA ASP A 73 3.30 -0.88 -10.79
C ASP A 73 2.26 -0.76 -11.90
N GLU A 74 2.69 -0.72 -13.15
CA GLU A 74 1.75 -0.63 -14.27
C GLU A 74 1.27 -2.00 -14.79
N ASP A 75 2.00 -3.08 -14.51
CA ASP A 75 1.73 -4.40 -15.08
C ASP A 75 1.33 -5.44 -14.04
N VAL A 76 2.07 -5.57 -12.94
CA VAL A 76 1.84 -6.55 -11.90
C VAL A 76 2.08 -5.91 -10.53
N ALA A 77 1.15 -6.12 -9.60
CA ALA A 77 1.30 -5.65 -8.24
C ALA A 77 2.64 -6.12 -7.63
N PRO A 78 3.50 -5.19 -7.17
CA PRO A 78 4.73 -5.57 -6.50
C PRO A 78 4.46 -6.24 -5.15
N ASN A 79 5.45 -6.92 -4.62
CA ASN A 79 5.46 -7.33 -3.21
C ASN A 79 6.19 -6.28 -2.39
N GLY A 80 5.78 -6.08 -1.15
CA GLY A 80 6.57 -5.29 -0.22
C GLY A 80 6.29 -5.61 1.24
N TYR A 81 7.28 -5.34 2.08
CA TYR A 81 7.18 -5.54 3.51
C TYR A 81 8.10 -4.59 4.27
N PHE A 82 7.74 -4.34 5.53
CA PHE A 82 8.46 -3.47 6.43
C PHE A 82 9.32 -4.29 7.42
N PRO A 83 10.65 -4.38 7.24
CA PRO A 83 11.54 -4.94 8.26
C PRO A 83 11.50 -4.12 9.57
N ASP A 84 11.27 -2.81 9.50
CA ASP A 84 11.11 -1.87 10.61
C ASP A 84 10.23 -0.69 10.17
N PHE A 85 10.08 0.35 11.01
CA PHE A 85 9.27 1.54 10.66
C PHE A 85 9.98 2.53 9.73
N TYR A 86 11.28 2.34 9.49
CA TYR A 86 12.14 3.28 8.77
C TYR A 86 12.60 2.74 7.41
N SER A 87 12.22 1.51 7.07
CA SER A 87 12.61 0.85 5.83
C SER A 87 11.44 0.04 5.28
N LEU A 88 11.19 0.21 3.98
CA LEU A 88 10.30 -0.65 3.19
C LEU A 88 11.13 -1.38 2.13
N ILE A 89 11.01 -2.69 2.08
CA ILE A 89 11.57 -3.50 1.00
C ILE A 89 10.48 -3.75 -0.04
N VAL A 90 10.77 -3.44 -1.29
CA VAL A 90 9.87 -3.64 -2.43
C VAL A 90 10.51 -4.57 -3.44
N ASN A 91 9.76 -5.56 -3.89
CA ASN A 91 10.11 -6.49 -4.94
C ASN A 91 9.12 -6.31 -6.09
N ARG A 92 9.55 -5.63 -7.16
CA ARG A 92 8.78 -5.46 -8.39
C ARG A 92 8.69 -6.78 -9.14
N LEU A 93 7.55 -7.02 -9.77
CA LEU A 93 7.25 -8.23 -10.54
C LEU A 93 7.05 -7.87 -12.02
N GLY A 94 6.86 -8.88 -12.87
CA GLY A 94 6.55 -8.66 -14.28
C GLY A 94 7.71 -8.09 -15.11
N ASN A 95 7.37 -7.21 -16.04
CA ASN A 95 8.23 -6.66 -17.08
C ASN A 95 9.04 -5.43 -16.62
N MET A 96 8.60 -4.73 -15.58
CA MET A 96 9.32 -3.60 -14.93
C MET A 96 9.79 -2.50 -15.91
N GLN A 97 9.10 -2.31 -17.05
CA GLN A 97 9.52 -1.36 -18.10
C GLN A 97 9.20 0.09 -17.74
N ASN A 98 8.21 0.29 -16.85
CA ASN A 98 7.72 1.61 -16.47
C ASN A 98 8.12 1.94 -15.03
N VAL A 99 7.79 3.15 -14.60
CA VAL A 99 8.09 3.64 -13.25
C VAL A 99 7.04 3.08 -12.27
N GLY A 100 7.50 2.40 -11.22
CA GLY A 100 6.64 2.04 -10.09
C GLY A 100 6.51 3.21 -9.11
N THR A 101 5.46 3.22 -8.29
CA THR A 101 5.23 4.28 -7.29
C THR A 101 4.98 3.68 -5.91
N VAL A 102 5.59 4.29 -4.89
CA VAL A 102 5.36 3.96 -3.48
C VAL A 102 4.84 5.19 -2.76
N LEU A 103 3.69 5.04 -2.12
CA LEU A 103 3.09 6.05 -1.25
C LEU A 103 3.15 5.55 0.18
N VAL A 104 3.86 6.25 1.06
CA VAL A 104 4.01 5.88 2.46
C VAL A 104 3.23 6.84 3.35
N THR A 105 2.47 6.28 4.29
CA THR A 105 1.79 6.98 5.36
C THR A 105 2.34 6.49 6.70
N VAL A 106 2.79 7.43 7.54
CA VAL A 106 3.26 7.17 8.91
C VAL A 106 2.17 7.58 9.89
N TYR A 107 1.87 6.74 10.87
CA TYR A 107 0.89 6.96 11.93
C TYR A 107 1.62 7.19 13.25
N CYS A 108 1.23 8.20 14.02
CA CYS A 108 1.85 8.52 15.32
C CYS A 108 1.04 7.96 16.49
N ASN A 109 1.71 7.77 17.64
CA ASN A 109 1.08 7.48 18.95
C ASN A 109 0.52 8.73 19.63
#